data_AF-A0A132B7U4-F1
#
_entry.id   AF-A0A132B7U4-F1
#
_cell.length_a   1.000
_cell.length_b   1.000
_cell.length_c   1.000
_cell.angle_alpha   90.00
_cell.angle_beta   90.00
_cell.angle_gamma   90.00
#
_symmetry.space_group_name_H-M   'P 1'
#
loop_
_entity.id
_entity.type
_entity.pdbx_description
1 polymer ?
#
loop_
_entity_poly.entity_id
_entity_poly.type
_entity_poly.pdbx_seq_one_letter_code
_entity_poly.pdbx_strand_id
1 'polypeptide(L)'
;MATLRGTGAQEARGDVPKFNLLPSNPPEDLCQSRFYEPSTNEDILYSWRRHKEIEHRRKQERRAGTPMVLSTLGPLPSIDLDDIQDCYNKATAIYWADYRFHFKTRQSPLTYSAKAMNVIYPQWFLAKVHNTDIEFNNFVAKTINLQDTEMYRYAVDTEVYQQTVADVVKTHKSLCKRLADVKPVFESLVYPYMPKRPLLKGALFFGVDEEFMYYRLRPLFRALIIFVDNPLSEPQDLLVKLIRTGLEDNLSAPIDFDSIKPEIKSQNDDGTVVTVPIQTAIRFVTELDEREKKAFPDKEYEEGLISRSHEGLEYLRNGFHMEETYTGKDPEGPHTTWVDHSRLEAVVVPRSWV
;
A
#
# COMPACT_ATOMS: atom_id res chain seq x y z
N MET A 1 -8.45 93.67 4.63
CA MET A 1 -9.83 93.55 4.14
C MET A 1 -10.05 92.10 3.75
N ALA A 2 -11.07 91.46 4.34
CA ALA A 2 -12.00 90.47 3.76
C ALA A 2 -11.48 89.43 2.73
N THR A 3 -11.83 88.13 2.71
CA THR A 3 -12.61 87.15 3.48
C THR A 3 -12.44 85.81 2.70
N LEU A 4 -12.84 84.67 3.30
CA LEU A 4 -13.29 83.38 2.71
C LEU A 4 -12.27 82.22 2.84
N ARG A 5 -12.45 81.29 3.78
CA ARG A 5 -13.42 80.16 3.87
C ARG A 5 -13.06 78.96 2.97
N GLY A 6 -12.64 77.87 3.62
CA GLY A 6 -13.22 76.51 3.49
C GLY A 6 -12.34 75.64 2.58
N THR A 7 -12.07 74.36 2.81
CA THR A 7 -12.75 73.24 3.46
C THR A 7 -11.67 72.14 3.66
N GLY A 8 -11.52 71.51 4.82
CA GLY A 8 -12.25 70.29 5.15
C GLY A 8 -11.67 69.04 4.48
N ALA A 9 -10.59 68.47 5.04
CA ALA A 9 -10.12 67.12 4.71
C ALA A 9 -10.34 66.21 5.94
N GLN A 10 -11.44 65.46 5.91
CA GLN A 10 -11.64 64.30 6.79
C GLN A 10 -10.69 63.19 6.33
N GLU A 11 -9.73 62.83 7.18
CA GLU A 11 -9.00 61.57 7.03
C GLU A 11 -9.97 60.41 7.25
N ALA A 12 -10.31 59.73 6.15
CA ALA A 12 -10.92 58.42 6.21
C ALA A 12 -9.89 57.43 6.77
N ARG A 13 -9.97 57.15 8.07
CA ARG A 13 -9.38 55.93 8.65
C ARG A 13 -10.14 54.75 8.05
N GLY A 14 -9.62 54.22 6.95
CA GLY A 14 -10.05 52.93 6.40
C GLY A 14 -9.85 51.86 7.47
N ASP A 15 -10.92 51.17 7.80
CA ASP A 15 -10.90 49.99 8.64
C ASP A 15 -9.87 49.00 8.10
N VAL A 16 -8.83 48.75 8.91
CA VAL A 16 -7.92 47.62 8.69
C VAL A 16 -8.79 46.37 8.78
N PRO A 17 -8.78 45.48 7.78
CA PRO A 17 -9.50 44.22 7.85
C PRO A 17 -9.03 43.51 9.12
N LYS A 18 -9.94 43.30 10.07
CA LYS A 18 -9.71 42.39 11.19
C LYS A 18 -9.36 41.06 10.56
N PHE A 19 -8.09 40.66 10.65
CA PHE A 19 -7.70 39.27 10.46
C PHE A 19 -8.58 38.48 11.41
N ASN A 20 -9.57 37.76 10.87
CA ASN A 20 -10.25 36.73 11.62
C ASN A 20 -9.14 35.79 12.10
N LEU A 21 -8.94 35.80 13.42
CA LEU A 21 -8.16 34.80 14.11
C LEU A 21 -8.63 33.46 13.56
N LEU A 22 -7.67 32.68 13.06
CA LEU A 22 -7.87 31.29 12.65
C LEU A 22 -8.76 30.62 13.70
N PRO A 23 -9.74 29.79 13.29
CA PRO A 23 -10.52 29.02 14.25
C PRO A 23 -9.51 28.33 15.19
N SER A 24 -9.75 28.55 16.49
CA SER A 24 -9.05 27.90 17.59
C SER A 24 -8.68 26.48 17.20
N ASN A 25 -7.42 26.10 17.43
CA ASN A 25 -6.92 24.75 17.21
C ASN A 25 -8.02 23.72 17.52
N PRO A 26 -8.31 22.77 16.61
CA PRO A 26 -9.27 21.72 16.92
C PRO A 26 -8.88 21.12 18.29
N PRO A 27 -9.86 20.83 19.16
CA PRO A 27 -9.60 20.42 20.53
C PRO A 27 -8.50 19.36 20.52
N GLU A 28 -7.46 19.60 21.31
CA GLU A 28 -6.32 18.71 21.44
C GLU A 28 -6.82 17.28 21.51
N ASP A 29 -6.38 16.54 20.53
CA ASP A 29 -7.03 15.33 20.11
C ASP A 29 -6.88 14.31 21.23
N LEU A 30 -7.97 13.84 21.87
CA LEU A 30 -7.91 12.78 22.89
C LEU A 30 -7.12 11.55 22.39
N CYS A 31 -7.06 11.38 21.08
CA CYS A 31 -6.30 10.36 20.37
C CYS A 31 -4.78 10.62 20.32
N GLN A 32 -4.33 11.88 20.36
CA GLN A 32 -2.92 12.24 20.48
C GLN A 32 -2.42 12.05 21.91
N SER A 33 -3.18 12.48 22.93
CA SER A 33 -2.79 12.25 24.32
C SER A 33 -2.71 10.76 24.67
N ARG A 34 -3.69 9.94 24.23
CA ARG A 34 -3.64 8.47 24.36
C ARG A 34 -2.44 7.82 23.69
N PHE A 35 -1.91 8.44 22.63
CA PHE A 35 -0.76 7.92 21.90
C PHE A 35 0.56 8.23 22.61
N TYR A 36 0.74 9.47 23.10
CA TYR A 36 2.00 9.93 23.71
C TYR A 36 2.09 9.67 25.21
N GLU A 37 0.95 9.60 25.91
CA GLU A 37 0.85 9.39 27.35
C GLU A 37 -0.20 8.31 27.65
N PRO A 38 0.03 7.05 27.25
CA PRO A 38 -0.93 5.98 27.49
C PRO A 38 -1.06 5.72 29.00
N SER A 39 -2.28 5.80 29.51
CA SER A 39 -2.55 5.74 30.97
C SER A 39 -3.30 4.47 31.40
N THR A 40 -3.90 3.77 30.44
CA THR A 40 -4.65 2.53 30.64
C THR A 40 -4.12 1.42 29.75
N ASN A 41 -4.42 0.17 30.08
CA ASN A 41 -4.11 -0.97 29.21
C ASN A 41 -4.70 -0.80 27.79
N GLU A 42 -5.88 -0.18 27.67
CA GLU A 42 -6.50 0.12 26.37
C GLU A 42 -5.73 1.19 25.60
N ASP A 43 -5.27 2.25 26.26
CA ASP A 43 -4.46 3.30 25.63
C ASP A 43 -3.11 2.75 25.14
N ILE A 44 -2.49 1.86 25.91
CA ILE A 44 -1.24 1.19 25.55
C ILE A 44 -1.43 0.36 24.27
N LEU A 45 -2.48 -0.47 24.22
CA LEU A 45 -2.80 -1.30 23.04
C LEU A 45 -3.16 -0.45 21.82
N TYR A 46 -3.91 0.63 22.04
CA TYR A 46 -4.24 1.61 21.01
C TYR A 46 -2.99 2.25 20.42
N SER A 47 -2.10 2.76 21.27
CA SER A 47 -0.86 3.41 20.85
C SER A 47 0.05 2.44 20.08
N TRP A 48 0.15 1.21 20.56
CA TRP A 48 0.87 0.14 19.88
C TRP A 48 0.35 -0.12 18.47
N ARG A 49 -0.97 -0.38 18.33
CA ARG A 49 -1.57 -0.70 17.04
C ARG A 49 -1.39 0.46 16.06
N ARG A 50 -1.56 1.69 16.53
CA ARG A 50 -1.33 2.90 15.73
C ARG A 50 0.12 3.02 15.28
N HIS A 51 1.08 2.72 16.15
CA HIS A 51 2.49 2.69 15.77
C HIS A 51 2.75 1.66 14.66
N LYS A 52 2.25 0.44 14.82
CA LYS A 52 2.40 -0.62 13.81
C LYS A 52 1.74 -0.24 12.48
N GLU A 53 0.57 0.39 12.51
CA GLU A 53 -0.09 0.91 11.30
C GLU A 53 0.77 1.97 10.61
N ILE A 54 1.33 2.93 11.36
CA ILE A 54 2.22 3.98 10.84
C ILE A 54 3.46 3.34 10.20
N GLU A 55 4.10 2.38 10.87
CA GLU A 55 5.26 1.65 10.33
C GLU A 55 4.91 0.89 9.05
N HIS A 56 3.79 0.16 9.07
CA HIS A 56 3.31 -0.60 7.93
C HIS A 56 3.03 0.32 6.74
N ARG A 57 2.27 1.40 6.96
CA ARG A 57 1.98 2.41 5.93
C ARG A 57 3.26 3.03 5.37
N ARG A 58 4.18 3.47 6.22
CA ARG A 58 5.49 4.00 5.79
C ARG A 58 6.28 2.98 4.96
N LYS A 59 6.21 1.69 5.32
CA LYS A 59 6.85 0.62 4.56
C LYS A 59 6.20 0.44 3.19
N GLN A 60 4.87 0.47 3.09
CA GLN A 60 4.17 0.40 1.80
C GLN A 60 4.43 1.65 0.95
N GLU A 61 4.44 2.84 1.53
CA GLU A 61 4.82 4.09 0.85
C GLU A 61 6.25 4.04 0.33
N ARG A 62 7.20 3.54 1.14
CA ARG A 62 8.59 3.34 0.71
C ARG A 62 8.66 2.36 -0.45
N ARG A 63 7.96 1.23 -0.39
CA ARG A 63 7.93 0.22 -1.47
C ARG A 63 7.24 0.72 -2.74
N ALA A 64 6.22 1.56 -2.60
CA ALA A 64 5.61 2.25 -3.73
C ALA A 64 6.57 3.30 -4.33
N GLY A 65 7.41 3.92 -3.50
CA GLY A 65 8.51 4.78 -3.94
C GLY A 65 9.66 3.99 -4.56
N THR A 66 10.00 2.80 -4.08
CA THR A 66 11.04 1.96 -4.68
C THR A 66 10.41 0.69 -5.27
N PRO A 67 9.56 0.82 -6.30
CA PRO A 67 8.85 -0.32 -6.84
C PRO A 67 9.81 -1.22 -7.60
N MET A 68 9.46 -2.50 -7.67
CA MET A 68 10.13 -3.44 -8.55
C MET A 68 9.97 -2.94 -9.99
N VAL A 69 11.06 -2.89 -10.75
CA VAL A 69 11.03 -2.40 -12.14
C VAL A 69 11.22 -3.56 -13.10
N LEU A 70 10.26 -3.77 -14.00
CA LEU A 70 10.26 -4.87 -14.95
C LEU A 70 10.23 -4.36 -16.39
N SER A 71 10.95 -5.07 -17.27
CA SER A 71 10.90 -4.86 -18.72
C SER A 71 9.72 -5.58 -19.34
N THR A 72 8.97 -4.90 -20.20
CA THR A 72 7.89 -5.49 -20.99
C THR A 72 8.35 -6.10 -22.31
N LEU A 73 9.45 -5.58 -22.87
CA LEU A 73 9.97 -5.97 -24.18
C LEU A 73 11.10 -7.01 -24.09
N GLY A 74 11.82 -7.04 -22.96
CA GLY A 74 12.98 -7.90 -22.74
C GLY A 74 12.74 -9.07 -21.77
N PRO A 75 13.77 -9.89 -21.52
CA PRO A 75 13.74 -10.83 -20.40
C PRO A 75 13.63 -10.07 -19.07
N LEU A 76 13.03 -10.71 -18.07
CA LEU A 76 12.95 -10.12 -16.74
C LEU A 76 14.35 -9.87 -16.18
N PRO A 77 14.61 -8.69 -15.57
CA PRO A 77 15.87 -8.40 -14.91
C PRO A 77 16.11 -9.36 -13.74
N SER A 78 17.30 -9.29 -13.12
CA SER A 78 17.47 -9.96 -11.83
C SER A 78 16.47 -9.38 -10.83
N ILE A 79 15.74 -10.25 -10.14
CA ILE A 79 14.78 -9.87 -9.09
C ILE A 79 15.46 -10.14 -7.75
N ASP A 80 15.48 -9.14 -6.88
CA ASP A 80 16.02 -9.26 -5.53
C ASP A 80 15.13 -10.18 -4.67
N LEU A 81 15.73 -10.80 -3.65
CA LEU A 81 15.04 -11.62 -2.68
C LEU A 81 13.92 -10.86 -1.98
N ASP A 82 14.17 -9.59 -1.63
CA ASP A 82 13.19 -8.72 -1.00
C ASP A 82 11.96 -8.49 -1.89
N ASP A 83 12.16 -8.35 -3.20
CA ASP A 83 11.07 -8.20 -4.16
C ASP A 83 10.30 -9.50 -4.36
N ILE A 84 10.99 -10.64 -4.37
CA ILE A 84 10.38 -11.97 -4.41
C ILE A 84 9.50 -12.17 -3.18
N GLN A 85 10.04 -11.90 -1.98
CA GLN A 85 9.31 -11.98 -0.73
C GLN A 85 8.11 -11.05 -0.68
N ASP A 86 8.23 -9.85 -1.23
CA ASP A 86 7.13 -8.89 -1.28
C ASP A 86 6.07 -9.23 -2.34
N CYS A 87 6.35 -10.12 -3.30
CA CYS A 87 5.31 -10.66 -4.18
C CYS A 87 4.46 -11.74 -3.47
N TYR A 88 5.05 -12.47 -2.52
CA TYR A 88 4.33 -13.46 -1.74
C TYR A 88 3.31 -12.82 -0.81
N ASN A 89 2.26 -13.58 -0.49
CA ASN A 89 1.12 -13.20 0.36
C ASN A 89 0.25 -12.05 -0.16
N LYS A 90 0.60 -11.41 -1.28
CA LYS A 90 -0.23 -10.41 -1.95
C LYS A 90 -1.36 -11.05 -2.73
N ALA A 91 -2.49 -10.35 -2.80
CA ALA A 91 -3.65 -10.77 -3.57
C ALA A 91 -3.51 -10.44 -5.05
N THR A 92 -2.79 -9.36 -5.40
CA THR A 92 -2.63 -8.89 -6.79
C THR A 92 -1.32 -8.13 -6.98
N ALA A 93 -1.04 -7.72 -8.22
CA ALA A 93 0.00 -6.77 -8.57
C ALA A 93 -0.60 -5.53 -9.25
N ILE A 94 -0.10 -4.34 -8.89
CA ILE A 94 -0.43 -3.07 -9.53
C ILE A 94 0.75 -2.68 -10.42
N TYR A 95 0.53 -2.77 -11.72
CA TYR A 95 1.46 -2.35 -12.76
C TYR A 95 1.24 -0.89 -13.09
N TRP A 96 2.31 -0.11 -13.07
CA TRP A 96 2.32 1.27 -13.51
C TRP A 96 2.99 1.35 -14.88
N ALA A 97 2.28 1.91 -15.87
CA ALA A 97 2.84 2.17 -17.18
C ALA A 97 4.06 3.09 -17.10
N ASP A 98 4.86 3.10 -18.17
CA ASP A 98 6.21 3.66 -18.15
C ASP A 98 6.32 5.04 -17.49
N TYR A 99 7.08 5.06 -16.40
CA TYR A 99 7.32 6.23 -15.57
C TYR A 99 8.17 7.30 -16.28
N ARG A 100 8.74 7.02 -17.46
CA ARG A 100 9.57 8.00 -18.18
C ARG A 100 8.78 9.19 -18.73
N PHE A 101 7.45 9.11 -18.79
CA PHE A 101 6.59 10.27 -19.04
C PHE A 101 6.81 11.39 -18.00
N HIS A 102 7.30 11.05 -16.80
CA HIS A 102 7.46 11.97 -15.69
C HIS A 102 8.67 12.91 -15.79
N PHE A 103 9.71 12.57 -16.57
CA PHE A 103 10.87 13.46 -16.75
C PHE A 103 10.48 14.80 -17.41
N LYS A 104 9.40 14.83 -18.20
CA LYS A 104 8.86 16.08 -18.77
C LYS A 104 8.08 16.91 -17.74
N THR A 105 7.49 16.28 -16.72
CA THR A 105 6.60 16.94 -15.74
C THR A 105 7.30 17.45 -14.48
N ARG A 106 8.60 17.18 -14.29
CA ARG A 106 9.38 17.45 -13.06
C ARG A 106 8.83 16.82 -11.77
N GLN A 107 7.72 16.09 -11.84
CA GLN A 107 7.20 15.33 -10.71
C GLN A 107 7.91 13.99 -10.65
N SER A 108 8.36 13.62 -9.45
CA SER A 108 9.01 12.33 -9.26
C SER A 108 7.96 11.22 -9.40
N PRO A 109 8.23 10.13 -10.15
CA PRO A 109 7.37 8.93 -10.16
C PRO A 109 7.08 8.42 -8.74
N LEU A 110 8.05 8.58 -7.84
CA LEU A 110 7.95 8.30 -6.41
C LEU A 110 6.73 8.98 -5.78
N THR A 111 6.44 10.22 -6.21
CA THR A 111 5.35 11.04 -5.68
C THR A 111 3.99 10.49 -6.11
N TYR A 112 3.84 10.00 -7.33
CA TYR A 112 2.55 9.50 -7.82
C TYR A 112 2.16 8.18 -7.19
N SER A 113 3.05 7.20 -7.17
CA SER A 113 2.76 5.91 -6.52
C SER A 113 2.52 6.10 -5.02
N ALA A 114 3.29 6.97 -4.34
CA ALA A 114 3.04 7.32 -2.94
C ALA A 114 1.68 8.05 -2.75
N LYS A 115 1.30 8.97 -3.65
CA LYS A 115 -0.02 9.63 -3.61
C LYS A 115 -1.15 8.63 -3.83
N ALA A 116 -1.00 7.68 -4.74
CA ALA A 116 -1.97 6.62 -4.95
C ALA A 116 -2.10 5.69 -3.75
N MET A 117 -1.02 5.46 -3.00
CA MET A 117 -1.09 4.72 -1.72
C MET A 117 -2.01 5.41 -0.70
N ASN A 118 -2.19 6.73 -0.74
CA ASN A 118 -3.16 7.41 0.11
C ASN A 118 -4.62 7.09 -0.26
N VAL A 119 -4.87 6.56 -1.45
CA VAL A 119 -6.20 6.07 -1.87
C VAL A 119 -6.30 4.56 -1.65
N ILE A 120 -5.27 3.80 -2.02
CA ILE A 120 -5.27 2.34 -1.93
C ILE A 120 -5.26 1.88 -0.47
N TYR A 121 -4.42 2.46 0.37
CA TYR A 121 -4.23 2.00 1.74
C TYR A 121 -5.52 2.11 2.57
N PRO A 122 -6.24 3.25 2.60
CA PRO A 122 -7.51 3.31 3.33
C PRO A 122 -8.55 2.35 2.78
N GLN A 123 -8.65 2.17 1.46
CA GLN A 123 -9.63 1.23 0.88
C GLN A 123 -9.34 -0.21 1.30
N TRP A 124 -8.07 -0.63 1.26
CA TRP A 124 -7.69 -1.95 1.76
C TRP A 124 -7.93 -2.09 3.26
N PHE A 125 -7.49 -1.10 4.03
CA PHE A 125 -7.57 -1.09 5.49
C PHE A 125 -9.02 -1.03 5.99
N LEU A 126 -9.93 -0.42 5.24
CA LEU A 126 -11.37 -0.35 5.54
C LEU A 126 -12.15 -1.57 5.03
N ALA A 127 -11.87 -2.03 3.80
CA ALA A 127 -12.57 -3.18 3.21
C ALA A 127 -12.25 -4.48 3.94
N LYS A 128 -11.01 -4.61 4.43
CA LYS A 128 -10.69 -5.51 5.53
C LYS A 128 -11.26 -4.86 6.79
N VAL A 129 -12.56 -5.03 7.06
CA VAL A 129 -13.19 -4.49 8.29
C VAL A 129 -12.42 -5.02 9.50
N HIS A 130 -11.42 -4.24 9.90
CA HIS A 130 -10.56 -4.28 11.08
C HIS A 130 -9.86 -5.60 11.46
N ASN A 131 -9.91 -6.65 10.65
CA ASN A 131 -9.46 -8.01 11.01
C ASN A 131 -8.07 -8.40 10.48
N THR A 132 -7.31 -7.50 9.84
CA THR A 132 -6.01 -7.90 9.28
C THR A 132 -4.83 -7.56 10.15
N ASP A 133 -4.08 -8.58 10.50
CA ASP A 133 -2.67 -8.50 10.78
C ASP A 133 -1.96 -7.80 9.63
N ILE A 134 -1.46 -6.59 9.91
CA ILE A 134 -0.45 -5.85 9.12
C ILE A 134 0.93 -6.57 9.16
N GLU A 135 0.96 -7.74 9.77
CA GLU A 135 2.12 -8.60 9.94
C GLU A 135 2.50 -9.30 8.64
N PHE A 136 3.76 -9.72 8.53
CA PHE A 136 4.39 -10.22 7.30
C PHE A 136 4.23 -9.33 6.07
N ASN A 137 4.01 -8.02 6.25
CA ASN A 137 3.71 -7.09 5.17
C ASN A 137 2.47 -7.46 4.36
N ASN A 138 1.51 -8.14 4.99
CA ASN A 138 0.23 -8.46 4.40
C ASN A 138 -0.44 -7.17 3.94
N PHE A 139 -0.56 -7.04 2.63
CA PHE A 139 -1.15 -5.90 1.95
C PHE A 139 -1.72 -6.44 0.64
N VAL A 140 -2.77 -5.80 0.12
CA VAL A 140 -3.51 -6.35 -1.03
C VAL A 140 -2.64 -6.53 -2.27
N ALA A 141 -1.66 -5.65 -2.50
CA ALA A 141 -0.96 -5.61 -3.77
C ALA A 141 0.56 -5.42 -3.68
N LYS A 142 1.28 -5.92 -4.69
CA LYS A 142 2.65 -5.51 -5.00
C LYS A 142 2.65 -4.38 -6.04
N THR A 143 3.37 -3.30 -5.77
CA THR A 143 3.60 -2.22 -6.75
C THR A 143 4.75 -2.59 -7.69
N ILE A 144 4.51 -2.47 -9.00
CA ILE A 144 5.47 -2.80 -10.05
C ILE A 144 5.49 -1.67 -11.09
N ASN A 145 6.65 -1.15 -11.41
CA ASN A 145 6.82 -0.22 -12.52
C ASN A 145 7.25 -0.97 -13.77
N LEU A 146 6.63 -0.63 -14.89
CA LEU A 146 7.08 -1.08 -16.19
C LEU A 146 8.09 -0.09 -16.75
N GLN A 147 9.14 -0.61 -17.37
CA GLN A 147 10.18 0.21 -17.99
C GLN A 147 10.68 -0.45 -19.27
N ASP A 148 10.72 0.30 -20.37
CA ASP A 148 11.45 -0.16 -21.54
C ASP A 148 12.96 0.03 -21.35
N THR A 149 13.68 -1.09 -21.33
CA THR A 149 15.12 -1.17 -21.09
C THR A 149 15.97 -0.79 -22.30
N GLU A 150 15.46 -0.86 -23.54
CA GLU A 150 16.28 -0.59 -24.74
C GLU A 150 16.50 0.90 -25.01
N MET A 151 15.59 1.75 -24.55
CA MET A 151 15.61 3.19 -24.85
C MET A 151 16.55 4.02 -23.96
N TYR A 152 17.07 3.45 -22.85
CA TYR A 152 17.84 4.20 -21.85
C TYR A 152 19.18 4.74 -22.38
N ARG A 153 19.65 4.20 -23.52
CA ARG A 153 20.98 4.51 -24.02
C ARG A 153 21.05 5.70 -24.97
N TYR A 154 19.98 6.14 -25.65
CA TYR A 154 20.18 7.05 -26.80
C TYR A 154 19.15 8.12 -27.16
N ALA A 155 18.03 8.33 -26.49
CA ALA A 155 17.00 9.18 -27.11
C ALA A 155 16.32 10.18 -26.18
N VAL A 156 16.65 11.45 -26.42
CA VAL A 156 15.95 12.64 -25.94
C VAL A 156 14.60 12.84 -26.69
N ASP A 157 14.39 12.14 -27.82
CA ASP A 157 13.25 12.39 -28.73
C ASP A 157 12.50 11.16 -29.28
N THR A 158 12.79 9.92 -28.85
CA THR A 158 12.01 8.76 -29.35
C THR A 158 10.64 8.66 -28.67
N GLU A 159 9.63 8.24 -29.44
CA GLU A 159 8.28 7.94 -28.96
C GLU A 159 8.33 6.95 -27.80
N VAL A 160 7.70 7.31 -26.67
CA VAL A 160 7.60 6.44 -25.52
C VAL A 160 6.74 5.24 -25.91
N TYR A 161 7.32 4.05 -25.88
CA TYR A 161 6.58 2.82 -26.10
C TYR A 161 5.43 2.72 -25.08
N GLN A 162 4.19 2.71 -25.58
CA GLN A 162 3.01 2.55 -24.75
C GLN A 162 2.78 1.06 -24.49
N GLN A 163 2.93 0.63 -23.23
CA GLN A 163 2.69 -0.76 -22.86
C GLN A 163 1.25 -1.17 -23.17
N THR A 164 1.08 -2.27 -23.90
CA THR A 164 -0.23 -2.86 -24.14
C THR A 164 -0.61 -3.82 -23.00
N VAL A 165 -1.89 -4.13 -22.87
CA VAL A 165 -2.38 -5.15 -21.91
C VAL A 165 -1.68 -6.49 -22.13
N ALA A 166 -1.45 -6.88 -23.38
CA ALA A 166 -0.78 -8.14 -23.71
C ALA A 166 0.65 -8.17 -23.17
N ASP A 167 1.38 -7.06 -23.23
CA ASP A 167 2.74 -6.97 -22.70
C ASP A 167 2.76 -7.09 -21.18
N VAL A 168 1.83 -6.43 -20.49
CA VAL A 168 1.70 -6.53 -19.02
C VAL A 168 1.39 -7.97 -18.61
N VAL A 169 0.43 -8.62 -19.28
CA VAL A 169 0.09 -10.04 -18.99
C VAL A 169 1.28 -10.96 -19.25
N LYS A 170 1.99 -10.80 -20.37
CA LYS A 170 3.20 -11.58 -20.68
C LYS A 170 4.28 -11.41 -19.61
N THR A 171 4.50 -10.16 -19.17
CA THR A 171 5.47 -9.82 -18.12
C THR A 171 5.07 -10.46 -16.80
N HIS A 172 3.80 -10.35 -16.42
CA HIS A 172 3.28 -10.95 -15.19
C HIS A 172 3.35 -12.47 -15.17
N LYS A 173 3.03 -13.14 -16.28
CA LYS A 173 3.19 -14.60 -16.42
C LYS A 173 4.64 -15.02 -16.23
N SER A 174 5.58 -14.26 -16.82
CA SER A 174 7.01 -14.50 -16.67
C SER A 174 7.47 -14.31 -15.22
N LEU A 175 6.92 -13.31 -14.51
CA LEU A 175 7.20 -13.07 -13.10
C LEU A 175 6.71 -14.24 -12.25
N CYS A 176 5.45 -14.65 -12.44
CA CYS A 176 4.87 -15.78 -11.71
C CYS A 176 5.66 -17.07 -11.91
N LYS A 177 6.10 -17.34 -13.16
CA LYS A 177 6.96 -18.49 -13.46
C LYS A 177 8.26 -18.43 -12.65
N ARG A 178 8.94 -17.28 -12.66
CA ARG A 178 10.18 -17.09 -11.90
C ARG A 178 9.97 -17.23 -10.39
N LEU A 179 8.88 -16.68 -9.85
CA LEU A 179 8.55 -16.81 -8.43
C LEU A 179 8.27 -18.27 -8.01
N ALA A 180 7.71 -19.08 -8.91
CA ALA A 180 7.53 -20.51 -8.67
C ALA A 180 8.87 -21.27 -8.69
N ASP A 181 9.78 -20.88 -9.59
CA ASP A 181 11.10 -21.52 -9.76
C ASP A 181 12.09 -21.17 -8.62
N VAL A 182 11.83 -20.13 -7.82
CA VAL A 182 12.71 -19.72 -6.69
C VAL A 182 12.48 -20.58 -5.44
N LYS A 183 11.29 -21.15 -5.26
CA LYS A 183 10.94 -21.96 -4.07
C LYS A 183 11.98 -23.05 -3.72
N PRO A 184 12.53 -23.82 -4.67
CA PRO A 184 13.55 -24.84 -4.38
C PRO A 184 14.87 -24.26 -3.84
N VAL A 185 15.19 -23.01 -4.17
CA VAL A 185 16.45 -22.37 -3.76
C VAL A 185 16.40 -22.02 -2.28
N PHE A 186 15.27 -21.51 -1.78
CA PHE A 186 15.07 -21.25 -0.34
C PHE A 186 15.19 -22.53 0.50
N GLU A 187 14.54 -23.62 0.06
CA GLU A 187 14.61 -24.92 0.74
C GLU A 187 16.04 -25.48 0.78
N SER A 188 16.89 -25.13 -0.20
CA SER A 188 18.29 -25.55 -0.29
C SER A 188 19.29 -24.62 0.40
N LEU A 189 18.91 -23.37 0.68
CA LEU A 189 19.76 -22.33 1.28
C LEU A 189 19.73 -22.35 2.81
N VAL A 190 19.20 -23.42 3.44
CA VAL A 190 19.39 -23.69 4.87
C VAL A 190 20.90 -23.73 5.15
N TYR A 191 21.46 -22.58 5.49
CA TYR A 191 22.90 -22.35 5.54
C TYR A 191 23.43 -23.03 6.81
N PRO A 192 24.26 -24.09 6.71
CA PRO A 192 24.79 -24.76 7.91
C PRO A 192 25.81 -23.91 8.68
N TYR A 193 26.17 -22.72 8.17
CA TYR A 193 27.32 -21.93 8.63
C TYR A 193 27.07 -20.43 8.84
N MET A 194 25.82 -19.95 8.86
CA MET A 194 25.56 -18.61 9.38
C MET A 194 25.64 -18.68 10.91
N PRO A 195 26.71 -18.18 11.56
CA PRO A 195 26.71 -18.10 13.01
C PRO A 195 25.53 -17.23 13.43
N LYS A 196 24.75 -17.71 14.42
CA LYS A 196 23.65 -17.00 15.08
C LYS A 196 24.12 -15.64 15.62
N ARG A 197 24.36 -14.66 14.76
CA ARG A 197 24.79 -13.32 15.16
C ARG A 197 23.54 -12.55 15.60
N PRO A 198 23.43 -12.15 16.88
CA PRO A 198 22.22 -11.51 17.40
C PRO A 198 22.00 -10.08 16.90
N LEU A 199 22.96 -9.47 16.20
CA LEU A 199 23.05 -8.01 16.06
C LEU A 199 22.53 -7.44 14.73
N LEU A 200 22.12 -8.29 13.78
CA LEU A 200 21.54 -7.85 12.50
C LEU A 200 20.12 -8.39 12.28
N LYS A 201 19.42 -8.78 13.36
CA LYS A 201 18.00 -9.14 13.35
C LYS A 201 17.06 -7.98 12.96
N GLY A 202 17.56 -6.76 12.83
CA GLY A 202 16.75 -5.56 12.66
C GLY A 202 16.73 -4.91 11.27
N ALA A 203 17.49 -5.38 10.27
CA ALA A 203 17.66 -4.58 9.04
C ALA A 203 17.21 -5.25 7.73
N LEU A 204 17.69 -6.43 7.33
CA LEU A 204 17.50 -6.87 5.93
C LEU A 204 17.43 -8.39 5.69
N PHE A 205 17.42 -9.22 6.73
CA PHE A 205 17.28 -10.67 6.57
C PHE A 205 16.26 -11.18 7.60
N PHE A 206 15.01 -11.30 7.17
CA PHE A 206 14.01 -12.11 7.89
C PHE A 206 14.55 -13.54 8.03
N GLY A 207 14.28 -14.17 9.18
CA GLY A 207 14.86 -15.46 9.56
C GLY A 207 14.64 -16.52 8.48
N VAL A 208 15.71 -16.81 7.74
CA VAL A 208 15.67 -17.59 6.49
C VAL A 208 15.26 -19.05 6.73
N ASP A 209 15.31 -19.54 7.96
CA ASP A 209 15.19 -20.98 8.23
C ASP A 209 13.78 -21.46 8.62
N GLU A 210 12.91 -20.61 9.19
CA GLU A 210 11.58 -21.05 9.68
C GLU A 210 10.39 -20.28 9.08
N GLU A 211 10.63 -19.10 8.50
CA GLU A 211 9.52 -18.23 8.08
C GLU A 211 9.12 -18.40 6.61
N PHE A 212 9.95 -19.05 5.79
CA PHE A 212 9.70 -19.22 4.36
C PHE A 212 8.37 -19.96 4.09
N MET A 213 7.95 -20.84 5.00
CA MET A 213 6.68 -21.58 4.88
C MET A 213 5.45 -20.67 4.86
N TYR A 214 5.59 -19.45 5.40
CA TYR A 214 4.55 -18.42 5.41
C TYR A 214 4.54 -17.56 4.15
N TYR A 215 5.51 -17.70 3.24
CA TYR A 215 5.57 -16.92 2.01
C TYR A 215 5.05 -17.74 0.84
N ARG A 216 3.80 -17.49 0.43
CA ARG A 216 3.13 -18.24 -0.63
C ARG A 216 2.72 -17.33 -1.78
N LEU A 217 2.96 -17.80 -3.01
CA LEU A 217 2.41 -17.13 -4.20
C LEU A 217 0.93 -17.46 -4.29
N ARG A 218 0.08 -16.47 -4.09
CA ARG A 218 -1.36 -16.69 -4.00
C ARG A 218 -1.96 -16.92 -5.39
N PRO A 219 -2.93 -17.83 -5.55
CA PRO A 219 -3.62 -18.04 -6.83
C PRO A 219 -4.19 -16.73 -7.42
N LEU A 220 -4.81 -15.90 -6.58
CA LEU A 220 -5.37 -14.61 -7.01
C LEU A 220 -4.28 -13.65 -7.57
N PHE A 221 -3.07 -13.68 -7.01
CA PHE A 221 -1.95 -12.85 -7.49
C PHE A 221 -1.60 -13.18 -8.93
N ARG A 222 -1.66 -14.47 -9.29
CA ARG A 222 -1.40 -14.97 -10.64
C ARG A 222 -2.53 -14.64 -11.59
N ALA A 223 -3.77 -14.70 -11.11
CA ALA A 223 -4.98 -14.66 -11.92
C ALA A 223 -5.45 -13.26 -12.31
N LEU A 224 -5.25 -12.27 -11.43
CA LEU A 224 -5.81 -10.93 -11.60
C LEU A 224 -4.78 -9.86 -11.27
N ILE A 225 -4.61 -8.90 -12.19
CA ILE A 225 -3.71 -7.76 -12.02
C ILE A 225 -4.45 -6.44 -12.22
N ILE A 226 -3.91 -5.38 -11.63
CA ILE A 226 -4.34 -4.00 -11.84
C ILE A 226 -3.29 -3.32 -12.72
N PHE A 227 -3.71 -2.62 -13.76
CA PHE A 227 -2.83 -1.84 -14.63
C PHE A 227 -3.27 -0.38 -14.68
N VAL A 228 -2.35 0.51 -14.31
CA VAL A 228 -2.47 1.96 -14.39
C VAL A 228 -1.82 2.43 -15.68
N ASP A 229 -2.63 2.68 -16.71
CA ASP A 229 -2.11 3.11 -18.02
C ASP A 229 -1.76 4.60 -18.07
N ASN A 230 -2.47 5.41 -17.29
CA ASN A 230 -2.29 6.85 -17.19
C ASN A 230 -2.11 7.26 -15.73
N PRO A 231 -0.86 7.27 -15.23
CA PRO A 231 -0.58 7.58 -13.84
C PRO A 231 -0.67 9.08 -13.50
N LEU A 232 -0.93 9.93 -14.49
CA LEU A 232 -0.98 11.40 -14.31
C LEU A 232 -2.32 11.89 -13.78
N SER A 233 -3.37 11.06 -13.84
CA SER A 233 -4.64 11.37 -13.24
C SER A 233 -4.50 11.53 -11.73
N GLU A 234 -5.31 12.42 -11.16
CA GLU A 234 -5.38 12.56 -9.71
C GLU A 234 -5.76 11.22 -9.06
N PRO A 235 -5.17 10.85 -7.92
CA PRO A 235 -5.39 9.54 -7.30
C PRO A 235 -6.86 9.17 -7.08
N GLN A 236 -7.70 10.14 -6.72
CA GLN A 236 -9.13 9.91 -6.49
C GLN A 236 -9.92 9.61 -7.78
N ASP A 237 -9.43 10.08 -8.92
CA ASP A 237 -10.05 9.95 -10.24
C ASP A 237 -9.30 8.90 -11.10
N LEU A 238 -8.35 8.19 -10.50
CA LEU A 238 -7.48 7.26 -11.19
C LEU A 238 -8.30 6.06 -11.68
N LEU A 239 -8.44 5.98 -13.00
CA LEU A 239 -9.00 4.82 -13.68
C LEU A 239 -7.89 3.78 -13.89
N VAL A 240 -8.24 2.52 -13.64
CA VAL A 240 -7.34 1.38 -13.76
C VAL A 240 -8.01 0.27 -14.54
N LYS A 241 -7.20 -0.56 -15.19
CA LYS A 241 -7.65 -1.78 -15.86
C LYS A 241 -7.48 -2.95 -14.92
N LEU A 242 -8.57 -3.65 -14.61
CA LEU A 242 -8.53 -4.99 -14.03
C LEU A 242 -8.38 -6.00 -15.17
N ILE A 243 -7.36 -6.85 -15.10
CA ILE A 243 -7.01 -7.77 -16.19
C ILE A 243 -6.93 -9.19 -15.65
N ARG A 244 -7.77 -10.08 -16.20
CA ARG A 244 -7.65 -11.52 -16.03
C ARG A 244 -6.47 -12.02 -16.86
N THR A 245 -5.51 -12.68 -16.22
CA THR A 245 -4.28 -13.14 -16.88
C THR A 245 -4.47 -14.47 -17.60
N GLY A 246 -5.53 -15.21 -17.26
CA GLY A 246 -5.76 -16.59 -17.66
C GLY A 246 -4.99 -17.63 -16.83
N LEU A 247 -4.26 -17.23 -15.79
CA LEU A 247 -3.66 -18.16 -14.80
C LEU A 247 -4.61 -18.36 -13.61
N GLU A 248 -5.74 -19.01 -13.85
CA GLU A 248 -6.84 -19.16 -12.87
C GLU A 248 -6.83 -20.50 -12.12
N ASP A 249 -5.75 -21.27 -12.25
CA ASP A 249 -5.59 -22.53 -11.52
C ASP A 249 -5.62 -22.29 -10.00
N ASN A 250 -6.31 -23.19 -9.29
CA ASN A 250 -6.42 -23.19 -7.82
C ASN A 250 -7.16 -21.99 -7.22
N LEU A 251 -8.00 -21.29 -7.99
CA LEU A 251 -9.01 -20.40 -7.42
C LEU A 251 -10.21 -21.20 -6.92
N SER A 252 -10.90 -20.69 -5.90
CA SER A 252 -12.12 -21.31 -5.37
C SER A 252 -13.28 -21.25 -6.36
N ALA A 253 -13.28 -20.25 -7.23
CA ALA A 253 -14.22 -20.06 -8.33
C ALA A 253 -13.63 -19.15 -9.41
N PRO A 254 -14.15 -19.17 -10.65
CA PRO A 254 -13.75 -18.22 -11.68
C PRO A 254 -13.88 -16.75 -11.23
N ILE A 255 -13.09 -15.88 -11.86
CA ILE A 255 -13.18 -14.43 -11.64
C ILE A 255 -14.26 -13.86 -12.55
N ASP A 256 -15.24 -13.21 -11.94
CA ASP A 256 -16.36 -12.56 -12.62
C ASP A 256 -16.49 -11.12 -12.12
N PHE A 257 -16.78 -10.20 -13.03
CA PHE A 257 -16.90 -8.77 -12.77
C PHE A 257 -18.35 -8.32 -12.54
N ASP A 258 -19.32 -9.24 -12.50
CA ASP A 258 -20.73 -8.89 -12.30
C ASP A 258 -20.99 -8.08 -11.01
N SER A 259 -20.23 -8.32 -9.93
CA SER A 259 -20.38 -7.55 -8.67
C SER A 259 -19.99 -6.09 -8.78
N ILE A 260 -19.14 -5.73 -9.76
CA ILE A 260 -18.68 -4.35 -10.00
C ILE A 260 -19.20 -3.77 -11.31
N LYS A 261 -20.09 -4.49 -12.02
CA LYS A 261 -20.68 -4.09 -13.29
C LYS A 261 -21.24 -2.66 -13.32
N PRO A 262 -21.91 -2.14 -12.25
CA PRO A 262 -22.40 -0.77 -12.23
C PRO A 262 -21.29 0.30 -12.28
N GLU A 263 -20.07 -0.04 -11.90
CA GLU A 263 -18.93 0.87 -11.79
C GLU A 263 -17.96 0.76 -12.98
N ILE A 264 -18.14 -0.23 -13.85
CA ILE A 264 -17.35 -0.43 -15.08
C ILE A 264 -17.56 0.76 -16.02
N LYS A 265 -16.46 1.40 -16.40
CA LYS A 265 -16.43 2.51 -17.37
C LYS A 265 -16.25 2.03 -18.80
N SER A 266 -15.50 0.96 -18.99
CA SER A 266 -15.32 0.29 -20.28
C SER A 266 -14.89 -1.16 -20.09
N GLN A 267 -15.12 -1.99 -21.10
CA GLN A 267 -14.77 -3.41 -21.11
C GLN A 267 -14.37 -3.81 -22.53
N ASN A 268 -13.46 -4.76 -22.68
CA ASN A 268 -13.13 -5.34 -23.97
C ASN A 268 -14.12 -6.46 -24.40
N ASP A 269 -14.06 -6.88 -25.66
CA ASP A 269 -15.08 -7.77 -26.25
C ASP A 269 -15.23 -9.12 -25.53
N ASP A 270 -14.13 -9.70 -25.02
CA ASP A 270 -14.13 -10.99 -24.32
C ASP A 270 -14.35 -10.86 -22.80
N GLY A 271 -14.46 -9.62 -22.29
CA GLY A 271 -14.66 -9.31 -20.89
C GLY A 271 -13.48 -9.61 -19.96
N THR A 272 -12.31 -9.94 -20.47
CA THR A 272 -11.10 -10.20 -19.67
C THR A 272 -10.47 -8.95 -19.09
N VAL A 273 -10.80 -7.78 -19.64
CA VAL A 273 -10.30 -6.47 -19.22
C VAL A 273 -11.47 -5.53 -18.96
N VAL A 274 -11.52 -4.96 -17.75
CA VAL A 274 -12.49 -3.91 -17.40
C VAL A 274 -11.77 -2.68 -16.86
N THR A 275 -12.25 -1.49 -17.20
CA THR A 275 -11.75 -0.22 -16.67
C THR A 275 -12.68 0.27 -15.58
N VAL A 276 -12.14 0.53 -14.40
CA VAL A 276 -12.88 0.95 -13.20
C VAL A 276 -12.08 2.00 -12.41
N PRO A 277 -12.71 2.75 -11.48
CA PRO A 277 -11.97 3.53 -10.49
C PRO A 277 -11.07 2.64 -9.63
N ILE A 278 -9.92 3.17 -9.19
CA ILE A 278 -8.97 2.42 -8.35
C ILE A 278 -9.61 1.95 -7.03
N GLN A 279 -10.52 2.73 -6.42
CA GLN A 279 -11.19 2.28 -5.18
C GLN A 279 -12.03 1.02 -5.43
N THR A 280 -12.77 0.99 -6.54
CA THR A 280 -13.56 -0.17 -6.98
C THR A 280 -12.68 -1.39 -7.18
N ALA A 281 -11.54 -1.21 -7.86
CA ALA A 281 -10.59 -2.31 -8.12
C ALA A 281 -10.03 -2.90 -6.81
N ILE A 282 -9.61 -2.05 -5.87
CA ILE A 282 -9.06 -2.50 -4.59
C ILE A 282 -10.10 -3.19 -3.74
N ARG A 283 -11.33 -2.66 -3.68
CA ARG A 283 -12.45 -3.29 -2.97
C ARG A 283 -12.74 -4.67 -3.56
N PHE A 284 -12.88 -4.76 -4.88
CA PHE A 284 -13.13 -6.01 -5.59
C PHE A 284 -12.05 -7.07 -5.33
N VAL A 285 -10.77 -6.71 -5.46
CA VAL A 285 -9.66 -7.64 -5.17
C VAL A 285 -9.70 -8.07 -3.70
N THR A 286 -10.03 -7.17 -2.78
CA THR A 286 -10.13 -7.50 -1.34
C THR A 286 -11.27 -8.47 -1.04
N GLU A 287 -12.42 -8.34 -1.71
CA GLU A 287 -13.53 -9.28 -1.60
C GLU A 287 -13.19 -10.66 -2.17
N LEU A 288 -12.52 -10.72 -3.33
CA LEU A 288 -11.98 -11.97 -3.87
C LEU A 288 -10.94 -12.59 -2.93
N ASP A 289 -10.09 -11.75 -2.32
CA ASP A 289 -9.07 -12.19 -1.38
C ASP A 289 -9.67 -12.93 -0.18
N GLU A 290 -10.75 -12.39 0.37
CA GLU A 290 -11.52 -12.99 1.47
C GLU A 290 -12.24 -14.26 1.04
N ARG A 291 -12.79 -14.28 -0.18
CA ARG A 291 -13.39 -15.49 -0.76
C ARG A 291 -12.37 -16.64 -0.80
N GLU A 292 -11.17 -16.39 -1.31
CA GLU A 292 -10.12 -17.41 -1.40
C GLU A 292 -9.66 -17.88 -0.02
N LYS A 293 -9.49 -16.96 0.95
CA LYS A 293 -9.13 -17.31 2.34
C LYS A 293 -10.18 -18.19 3.00
N LYS A 294 -11.46 -17.90 2.79
CA LYS A 294 -12.55 -18.71 3.32
C LYS A 294 -12.62 -20.09 2.69
N ALA A 295 -12.30 -20.22 1.40
CA ALA A 295 -12.30 -21.49 0.69
C ALA A 295 -11.08 -22.36 1.04
N PHE A 296 -9.93 -21.74 1.25
CA PHE A 296 -8.65 -22.39 1.54
C PHE A 296 -8.02 -21.83 2.83
N PRO A 297 -8.61 -22.12 4.01
CA PRO A 297 -8.07 -21.67 5.28
C PRO A 297 -6.69 -22.31 5.51
N ASP A 298 -5.72 -21.50 5.92
CA ASP A 298 -4.30 -21.88 6.04
C ASP A 298 -3.86 -21.77 7.50
N LYS A 299 -4.05 -22.87 8.25
CA LYS A 299 -3.77 -22.92 9.69
C LYS A 299 -2.31 -22.59 10.01
N GLU A 300 -1.37 -23.06 9.19
CA GLU A 300 0.06 -22.80 9.42
C GLU A 300 0.36 -21.31 9.25
N TYR A 301 -0.19 -20.68 8.22
CA TYR A 301 -0.07 -19.23 8.02
C TYR A 301 -0.70 -18.45 9.18
N GLU A 302 -1.88 -18.86 9.65
CA GLU A 302 -2.56 -18.27 10.81
C GLU A 302 -1.75 -18.42 12.11
N GLU A 303 -1.16 -19.58 12.36
CA GLU A 303 -0.28 -19.82 13.52
C GLU A 303 1.00 -18.98 13.45
N GLY A 304 1.57 -18.81 12.26
CA GLY A 304 2.72 -17.93 12.02
C GLY A 304 2.42 -16.46 12.33
N LEU A 305 1.22 -16.00 11.98
CA LEU A 305 0.73 -14.65 12.34
C LEU A 305 0.69 -14.47 13.85
N ILE A 306 0.05 -15.39 14.57
CA ILE A 306 -0.07 -15.31 16.03
C ILE A 306 1.31 -15.27 16.70
N SER A 307 2.26 -16.10 16.24
CA SER A 307 3.62 -16.12 16.80
C SER A 307 4.35 -14.78 16.64
N ARG A 308 4.21 -14.12 15.48
CA ARG A 308 4.84 -12.82 15.22
C ARG A 308 4.19 -11.68 15.99
N SER A 309 2.87 -11.72 16.16
CA SER A 309 2.15 -10.80 17.02
C SER A 309 2.72 -10.80 18.44
N HIS A 310 2.96 -11.99 19.00
CA HIS A 310 3.56 -12.14 20.32
C HIS A 310 5.00 -11.60 20.38
N GLU A 311 5.87 -11.93 19.43
CA GLU A 311 7.23 -11.38 19.38
C GLU A 311 7.24 -9.85 19.28
N GLY A 312 6.32 -9.30 18.46
CA GLY A 312 6.18 -7.86 18.29
C GLY A 312 5.76 -7.15 19.57
N LEU A 313 4.92 -7.78 20.39
CA LEU A 313 4.51 -7.30 21.71
C LEU A 313 5.63 -7.42 22.74
N GLU A 314 6.34 -8.55 22.77
CA GLU A 314 7.49 -8.74 23.66
C GLU A 314 8.59 -7.71 23.39
N TYR A 315 8.90 -7.43 22.13
CA TYR A 315 9.88 -6.39 21.78
C TYR A 315 9.50 -5.02 22.36
N LEU A 316 8.20 -4.72 22.43
CA LEU A 316 7.71 -3.45 22.94
C LEU A 316 7.60 -3.41 24.46
N ARG A 317 7.21 -4.53 25.08
CA ARG A 317 7.32 -4.69 26.55
C ARG A 317 8.72 -4.32 27.02
N ASN A 318 9.72 -4.86 26.33
CA ASN A 318 11.12 -4.60 26.59
C ASN A 318 11.57 -3.17 26.18
N GLY A 319 11.08 -2.64 25.06
CA GLY A 319 11.54 -1.37 24.50
C GLY A 319 10.90 -0.10 25.07
N PHE A 320 9.68 -0.19 25.60
CA PHE A 320 8.90 0.96 26.10
C PHE A 320 8.66 0.91 27.62
N HIS A 321 9.34 0.02 28.35
CA HIS A 321 9.08 -0.23 29.78
C HIS A 321 7.61 -0.58 30.08
N MET A 322 6.92 -1.21 29.12
CA MET A 322 5.50 -1.55 29.33
C MET A 322 5.33 -2.68 30.35
N GLU A 323 6.39 -3.41 30.71
CA GLU A 323 6.34 -4.45 31.73
C GLU A 323 5.88 -3.94 33.10
N GLU A 324 6.14 -2.65 33.41
CA GLU A 324 5.73 -2.05 34.69
C GLU A 324 4.31 -1.46 34.67
N THR A 325 3.75 -1.21 33.48
CA THR A 325 2.50 -0.43 33.30
C THR A 325 1.37 -1.23 32.66
N TYR A 326 1.68 -2.21 31.82
CA TYR A 326 0.68 -3.06 31.18
C TYR A 326 0.42 -4.32 32.00
N THR A 327 -0.77 -4.40 32.60
CA THR A 327 -1.23 -5.55 33.41
C THR A 327 -2.33 -6.37 32.73
N GLY A 328 -2.67 -6.00 31.49
CA GLY A 328 -3.72 -6.65 30.70
C GLY A 328 -3.33 -8.03 30.20
N LYS A 329 -4.31 -8.78 29.70
CA LYS A 329 -4.07 -10.04 28.97
C LYS A 329 -3.35 -9.75 27.67
N ASP A 330 -2.45 -10.63 27.25
CA ASP A 330 -1.85 -10.56 25.93
C ASP A 330 -2.94 -10.45 24.84
N PRO A 331 -2.79 -9.52 23.88
CA PRO A 331 -3.61 -9.48 22.69
C PRO A 331 -3.68 -10.85 22.02
N GLU A 332 -4.87 -11.42 21.90
CA GLU A 332 -5.09 -12.65 21.15
C GLU A 332 -5.56 -12.26 19.72
N GLY A 333 -4.60 -12.14 18.81
CA GLY A 333 -4.85 -11.90 17.37
C GLY A 333 -5.23 -10.45 17.00
N PRO A 334 -5.65 -10.20 15.73
CA PRO A 334 -5.99 -8.87 15.24
C PRO A 334 -7.32 -8.38 15.83
N HIS A 335 -7.27 -7.63 16.94
CA HIS A 335 -8.47 -7.07 17.54
C HIS A 335 -9.01 -5.85 16.75
N THR A 336 -10.09 -6.09 16.02
CA THR A 336 -10.86 -5.14 15.23
C THR A 336 -11.39 -3.92 16.00
N THR A 337 -11.62 -4.07 17.30
CA THR A 337 -12.31 -3.09 18.14
C THR A 337 -11.42 -1.95 18.65
N TRP A 338 -10.12 -1.98 18.35
CA TRP A 338 -9.15 -0.98 18.82
C TRP A 338 -8.91 0.15 17.83
N VAL A 339 -9.57 0.12 16.68
CA VAL A 339 -9.45 1.15 15.65
C VAL A 339 -10.56 2.19 15.86
N ASP A 340 -10.17 3.45 15.97
CA ASP A 340 -11.13 4.57 16.02
C ASP A 340 -11.77 4.76 14.64
N HIS A 341 -12.95 4.17 14.46
CA HIS A 341 -13.71 4.20 13.20
C HIS A 341 -14.09 5.63 12.79
N SER A 342 -14.17 6.58 13.73
CA SER A 342 -14.60 7.97 13.46
C SER A 342 -13.57 8.80 12.69
N ARG A 343 -12.30 8.34 12.62
CA ARG A 343 -11.19 9.08 11.99
C ARG A 343 -10.89 8.68 10.56
N LEU A 344 -11.35 7.50 10.15
CA LEU A 344 -11.06 7.00 8.81
C LEU A 344 -11.96 7.68 7.76
N GLU A 345 -13.14 8.15 8.15
CA GLU A 345 -14.00 9.02 7.33
C GLU A 345 -13.33 10.39 7.03
N ALA A 346 -12.35 10.78 7.85
CA ALA A 346 -11.68 12.08 7.77
C ALA A 346 -10.30 12.05 7.10
N VAL A 347 -9.84 10.91 6.54
CA VAL A 347 -8.64 10.90 5.68
C VAL A 347 -9.00 11.45 4.29
N VAL A 348 -9.54 12.68 4.27
CA VAL A 348 -9.41 13.58 3.16
C VAL A 348 -7.92 13.89 3.09
N VAL A 349 -7.24 13.39 2.05
CA VAL A 349 -5.85 13.77 1.75
C VAL A 349 -5.77 15.29 1.84
N PRO A 350 -5.00 15.88 2.76
CA PRO A 350 -4.89 17.33 2.82
C PRO A 350 -4.37 17.80 1.47
N ARG A 351 -5.14 18.64 0.77
CA ARG A 351 -4.75 19.26 -0.51
C ARG A 351 -3.43 20.04 -0.41
N SER A 352 -2.93 20.30 0.79
CA SER A 352 -1.74 21.08 1.09
C SER A 352 -0.41 20.35 0.93
N TRP A 353 -0.39 19.08 0.53
CA TRP A 353 0.84 18.36 0.12
C TRP A 353 0.95 18.22 -1.42
N VAL A 354 0.22 19.04 -2.18
CA VAL A 354 0.26 19.12 -3.65
C VAL A 354 1.30 20.13 -4.12
#